data_AF-A0AAU0U6J4-F1
#
_entry.id   AF-A0AAU0U6J4-F1
#
_cell.length_a   1.000
_cell.length_b   1.000
_cell.length_c   1.000
_cell.angle_alpha   90.00
_cell.angle_beta   90.00
_cell.angle_gamma   90.00
#
_symmetry.space_group_name_H-M   'P 1'
#
loop_
_entity.id
_entity.type
_entity.pdbx_description
1 polymer ?
#
loop_
_entity_poly.entity_id
_entity_poly.type
_entity_poly.pdbx_seq_one_letter_code
_entity_poly.pdbx_strand_id
1 'polypeptide(L)'
;MDYSLEVKIWSLAQAVYSDEDFAELIIDVAKIYKRRPGYFDVERIYASTIGAQGVSALRTALEQPVEQVYGFAASSFVLVRAPLRQHLYEQLQRRLIESGYSCDAVLEDRMARDLGL
;
A
#
# COMPACT_ATOMS: atom_id res chain seq x y z
N MET A 1 7.32 -0.95 10.71
CA MET A 1 5.98 -0.48 10.26
C MET A 1 4.97 -0.96 11.27
N ASP A 2 4.09 -0.09 11.76
CA ASP A 2 2.99 -0.49 12.65
C ASP A 2 1.84 -1.08 11.83
N TYR A 3 1.58 -2.38 12.00
CA TYR A 3 0.51 -3.08 11.28
C TYR A 3 -0.90 -2.61 11.67
N SER A 4 -1.08 -2.09 12.89
CA SER A 4 -2.37 -1.54 13.31
C SER A 4 -2.66 -0.21 12.61
N LEU A 5 -1.62 0.59 12.40
CA LEU A 5 -1.72 1.85 11.65
C LEU A 5 -1.86 1.60 10.15
N GLU A 6 -1.19 0.57 9.62
CA GLU A 6 -1.38 0.15 8.23
C GLU A 6 -2.86 -0.14 7.94
N VAL A 7 -3.53 -0.97 8.75
CA VAL A 7 -4.96 -1.27 8.59
C VAL A 7 -5.80 0.02 8.56
N LYS A 8 -5.48 0.99 9.44
CA LYS A 8 -6.18 2.29 9.48
C LYS A 8 -5.94 3.10 8.22
N ILE A 9 -4.71 3.18 7.72
CA ILE A 9 -4.37 3.91 6.49
C ILE A 9 -5.14 3.34 5.29
N TRP A 10 -5.14 2.01 5.15
CA TRP A 10 -5.88 1.35 4.06
C TRP A 10 -7.39 1.56 4.17
N SER A 11 -7.93 1.51 5.39
CA SER A 11 -9.35 1.75 5.64
C SER A 11 -9.74 3.20 5.37
N LEU A 12 -8.92 4.16 5.78
CA LEU A 12 -9.12 5.59 5.52
C LEU A 12 -9.06 5.90 4.03
N ALA A 13 -8.07 5.35 3.31
CA ALA A 13 -7.97 5.53 1.87
C ALA A 13 -9.23 5.02 1.14
N GLN A 14 -9.74 3.83 1.51
CA GLN A 14 -10.99 3.30 0.94
C GLN A 14 -12.23 4.11 1.32
N ALA A 15 -12.23 4.78 2.47
CA ALA A 15 -13.36 5.61 2.89
C ALA A 15 -13.39 6.99 2.20
N VAL A 16 -12.22 7.48 1.77
CA VAL A 16 -12.04 8.83 1.22
C VAL A 16 -12.13 8.84 -0.29
N TYR A 17 -11.53 7.86 -0.95
CA TYR A 17 -11.50 7.75 -2.40
C TYR A 17 -12.66 6.90 -2.90
N SER A 18 -13.17 7.20 -4.10
CA SER A 18 -14.09 6.28 -4.78
C SER A 18 -13.37 4.96 -5.10
N ASP A 19 -14.12 3.89 -5.33
CA ASP A 19 -13.52 2.58 -5.68
C ASP A 19 -12.60 2.68 -6.91
N GLU A 20 -12.97 3.51 -7.89
CA GLU A 20 -12.17 3.75 -9.10
C GLU A 20 -10.89 4.56 -8.79
N ASP A 21 -11.02 5.69 -8.09
CA ASP A 21 -9.88 6.54 -7.71
C ASP A 21 -8.89 5.80 -6.81
N PHE A 22 -9.40 4.99 -5.90
CA PHE A 22 -8.59 4.17 -5.00
C PHE A 22 -7.81 3.12 -5.81
N ALA A 23 -8.46 2.43 -6.75
CA ALA A 23 -7.79 1.45 -7.58
C ALA A 23 -6.71 2.10 -8.47
N GLU A 24 -7.02 3.23 -9.09
CA GLU A 24 -6.07 3.98 -9.91
C GLU A 24 -4.87 4.46 -9.07
N LEU A 25 -5.11 4.99 -7.86
CA LEU A 25 -4.06 5.39 -6.94
C LEU A 25 -3.08 4.25 -6.63
N ILE A 26 -3.59 3.07 -6.31
CA ILE A 26 -2.76 1.90 -6.00
C ILE A 26 -1.95 1.45 -7.22
N ILE A 27 -2.57 1.44 -8.40
CA ILE A 27 -1.91 1.10 -9.67
C ILE A 27 -0.78 2.09 -9.95
N ASP A 28 -1.01 3.38 -9.81
CA ASP A 28 -0.01 4.42 -10.04
C ASP A 28 1.14 4.34 -9.05
N VAL A 29 0.85 4.15 -7.77
CA VAL A 29 1.86 3.97 -6.72
C VAL A 29 2.73 2.74 -6.98
N ALA A 30 2.14 1.64 -7.43
CA ALA A 30 2.86 0.44 -7.79
C ALA A 30 3.72 0.63 -9.05
N LYS A 31 3.23 1.37 -10.06
CA LYS A 31 3.96 1.67 -11.30
C LYS A 31 5.20 2.52 -11.08
N ILE A 32 5.14 3.51 -10.19
CA ILE A 32 6.30 4.38 -9.90
C ILE A 32 7.36 3.71 -9.02
N TYR A 33 7.04 2.56 -8.42
CA TYR A 33 7.96 1.82 -7.57
C TYR A 33 9.12 1.26 -8.40
N LYS A 34 10.32 1.79 -8.16
CA LYS A 34 11.56 1.23 -8.72
C LYS A 34 12.16 0.23 -7.75
N ARG A 35 12.22 -1.03 -8.18
CA ARG A 35 12.85 -2.10 -7.41
C ARG A 35 14.31 -1.76 -7.15
N ARG A 36 14.71 -1.84 -5.87
CA ARG A 36 16.13 -1.82 -5.48
C ARG A 36 16.74 -3.21 -5.66
N PRO A 37 18.02 -3.32 -6.07
CA PRO A 37 18.73 -4.59 -6.03
C PRO A 37 18.89 -5.07 -4.58
N GLY A 38 18.72 -6.38 -4.34
CA GLY A 38 18.83 -6.98 -3.02
C GLY A 38 17.90 -8.19 -2.81
N TYR A 39 18.20 -8.96 -1.77
CA TYR A 39 17.29 -9.96 -1.22
C TYR A 39 16.33 -9.25 -0.26
N PHE A 40 15.03 -9.41 -0.51
CA PHE A 40 13.97 -8.83 0.31
C PHE A 40 12.92 -9.89 0.55
N ASP A 41 12.46 -9.97 1.80
CA ASP A 41 11.44 -10.92 2.21
C ASP A 41 10.13 -10.68 1.45
N VAL A 42 9.40 -11.77 1.22
CA VAL A 42 8.06 -11.76 0.65
C VAL A 42 7.06 -11.88 1.79
N GLU A 43 6.17 -10.92 1.88
CA GLU A 43 5.14 -10.82 2.90
C GLU A 43 3.75 -11.06 2.31
N ARG A 44 2.85 -11.59 3.14
CA ARG A 44 1.42 -11.69 2.80
C ARG A 44 0.71 -10.45 3.32
N ILE A 45 0.00 -9.78 2.43
CA ILE A 45 -0.98 -8.76 2.79
C ILE A 45 -2.37 -9.37 2.63
N TYR A 46 -3.09 -9.51 3.74
CA TYR A 46 -4.41 -10.13 3.76
C TYR A 46 -5.51 -9.12 3.38
N ALA A 47 -6.61 -9.61 2.84
CA ALA A 47 -7.82 -8.83 2.59
C ALA A 47 -8.37 -8.19 3.87
N SER A 48 -8.13 -8.78 5.05
CA SER A 48 -8.47 -8.18 6.35
C SER A 48 -7.67 -6.91 6.64
N THR A 49 -6.53 -6.71 5.98
CA THR A 49 -5.66 -5.53 6.14
C THR A 49 -5.99 -4.45 5.14
N ILE A 50 -6.19 -4.82 3.87
CA ILE A 50 -6.29 -3.87 2.75
C ILE A 50 -7.66 -3.83 2.08
N GLY A 51 -8.63 -4.62 2.58
CA GLY A 51 -9.94 -4.77 1.96
C GLY A 51 -9.90 -5.62 0.68
N ALA A 52 -11.08 -6.05 0.24
CA ALA A 52 -11.23 -6.77 -1.03
C ALA A 52 -10.85 -5.89 -2.23
N GLN A 53 -11.17 -4.60 -2.17
CA GLN A 53 -10.79 -3.64 -3.21
C GLN A 53 -9.28 -3.44 -3.27
N GLY A 54 -8.58 -3.35 -2.13
CA GLY A 54 -7.12 -3.28 -2.11
C GLY A 54 -6.46 -4.51 -2.71
N VAL A 55 -6.99 -5.71 -2.43
CA VAL A 55 -6.52 -6.95 -3.07
C VAL A 55 -6.73 -6.91 -4.58
N SER A 56 -7.90 -6.47 -5.04
CA SER A 56 -8.24 -6.37 -6.47
C SER A 56 -7.33 -5.35 -7.19
N ALA A 57 -7.18 -4.16 -6.62
CA ALA A 57 -6.34 -3.09 -7.17
C ALA A 57 -4.87 -3.52 -7.25
N LEU A 58 -4.34 -4.16 -6.20
CA LEU A 58 -2.99 -4.71 -6.23
C LEU A 58 -2.85 -5.81 -7.27
N ARG A 59 -3.79 -6.75 -7.39
CA ARG A 59 -3.72 -7.77 -8.45
C ARG A 59 -3.63 -7.13 -9.83
N THR A 60 -4.51 -6.19 -10.13
CA THR A 60 -4.50 -5.46 -11.41
C THR A 60 -3.17 -4.74 -11.64
N ALA A 61 -2.62 -4.09 -10.60
CA ALA A 61 -1.34 -3.40 -10.67
C ALA A 61 -0.16 -4.35 -10.93
N LEU A 62 -0.24 -5.58 -10.42
CA LEU A 62 0.81 -6.60 -10.47
C LEU A 62 0.68 -7.53 -11.70
N GLU A 63 -0.50 -7.62 -12.32
CA GLU A 63 -0.79 -8.41 -13.54
C GLU A 63 -0.48 -7.67 -14.85
N GLN A 64 -0.33 -6.34 -14.83
CA GLN A 64 0.19 -5.59 -15.99
C GLN A 64 1.66 -6.00 -16.29
N PRO A 65 2.17 -5.89 -17.53
CA PRO A 65 3.45 -6.47 -17.97
C PRO A 65 4.69 -5.72 -17.44
N VAL A 66 4.65 -5.29 -16.20
CA VAL A 66 5.82 -5.11 -15.34
C VAL A 66 6.24 -6.52 -14.93
N GLU A 67 6.97 -7.20 -15.83
CA GLU A 67 7.76 -8.42 -15.63
C GLU A 67 7.36 -9.28 -14.43
N GLN A 68 6.73 -10.45 -14.61
CA GLN A 68 6.63 -11.63 -13.71
C GLN A 68 7.25 -11.57 -12.27
N VAL A 69 6.97 -10.54 -11.45
CA VAL A 69 7.77 -10.23 -10.24
C VAL A 69 6.94 -10.21 -8.95
N TYR A 70 5.63 -10.35 -9.05
CA TYR A 70 4.75 -10.05 -7.93
C TYR A 70 3.79 -11.21 -7.65
N GLY A 71 4.18 -12.04 -6.68
CA GLY A 71 3.27 -12.71 -5.75
C GLY A 71 2.06 -13.49 -6.25
N PHE A 72 1.95 -14.75 -5.83
CA PHE A 72 0.71 -15.52 -5.92
C PHE A 72 -0.40 -14.85 -5.10
N ALA A 73 -1.51 -14.51 -5.74
CA ALA A 73 -2.69 -13.99 -5.06
C ALA A 73 -3.75 -15.10 -4.88
N ALA A 74 -3.94 -15.55 -3.64
CA ALA A 74 -5.11 -16.36 -3.27
C ALA A 74 -6.29 -15.44 -2.94
N SER A 75 -7.53 -15.93 -2.94
CA SER A 75 -8.74 -15.12 -2.70
C SER A 75 -8.70 -14.25 -1.43
N SER A 76 -7.82 -14.56 -0.47
CA SER A 76 -7.70 -13.86 0.82
C SER A 76 -6.43 -13.04 1.02
N PHE A 77 -5.42 -13.10 0.13
CA PHE A 77 -4.17 -12.34 0.30
C PHE A 77 -3.40 -12.10 -1.01
N VAL A 78 -2.52 -11.09 -1.00
CA VAL A 78 -1.51 -10.82 -2.03
C VAL A 78 -0.12 -10.99 -1.44
N LEU A 79 0.78 -11.61 -2.19
CA LEU A 79 2.20 -11.66 -1.83
C LEU A 79 2.92 -10.45 -2.41
N VAL A 80 3.59 -9.66 -1.57
CA VAL A 80 4.44 -8.55 -2.02
C VAL A 80 5.77 -8.60 -1.30
N ARG A 81 6.83 -8.05 -1.92
CA ARG A 81 8.10 -7.89 -1.22
C ARG A 81 7.98 -6.78 -0.17
N ALA A 82 8.63 -6.94 0.98
CA ALA A 82 8.57 -5.99 2.09
C ALA A 82 8.81 -4.51 1.67
N PRO A 83 9.75 -4.18 0.76
CA PRO A 83 9.93 -2.81 0.31
C PRO A 83 8.76 -2.24 -0.51
N LEU A 84 8.04 -3.07 -1.27
CA LEU A 84 6.85 -2.62 -1.99
C LEU A 84 5.72 -2.31 -1.01
N ARG A 85 5.52 -3.16 0.00
CA ARG A 85 4.54 -2.91 1.07
C ARG A 85 4.83 -1.59 1.79
N GLN A 86 6.10 -1.38 2.16
CA GLN A 86 6.49 -0.14 2.80
C GLN A 86 6.32 1.08 1.89
N HIS A 87 6.66 0.96 0.60
CA HIS A 87 6.40 2.02 -0.38
C HIS A 87 4.91 2.35 -0.51
N LEU A 88 4.04 1.33 -0.60
CA LEU A 88 2.59 1.52 -0.64
C LEU A 88 2.09 2.24 0.61
N TYR A 89 2.53 1.81 1.79
CA TYR A 89 2.20 2.45 3.06
C TYR A 89 2.58 3.93 3.06
N GLU A 90 3.83 4.24 2.69
CA GLU A 90 4.36 5.62 2.71
C GLU A 90 3.63 6.53 1.71
N GLN A 91 3.33 6.02 0.51
CA GLN A 91 2.61 6.78 -0.50
C GLN A 91 1.15 7.01 -0.12
N LEU A 92 0.46 6.01 0.45
CA LEU A 92 -0.92 6.17 0.92
C LEU A 92 -1.00 7.19 2.06
N GLN A 93 -0.10 7.08 3.05
CA GLN A 93 0.01 8.05 4.14
C GLN A 93 0.23 9.46 3.60
N ARG A 94 1.17 9.63 2.66
CA ARG A 94 1.45 10.92 2.03
C ARG A 94 0.21 11.48 1.31
N ARG A 95 -0.51 10.65 0.55
CA ARG A 95 -1.70 11.08 -0.21
C ARG A 95 -2.85 11.47 0.70
N LEU A 96 -3.08 10.75 1.80
CA LEU A 96 -4.07 11.11 2.82
C LEU A 96 -3.73 12.45 3.49
N ILE A 97 -2.46 12.71 3.76
CA ILE A 97 -2.00 13.98 4.33
C ILE A 97 -2.19 15.12 3.32
N GLU A 98 -1.72 14.95 2.07
CA GLU A 98 -1.84 15.96 1.01
C GLU A 98 -3.29 16.31 0.66
N SER A 99 -4.21 15.36 0.83
CA SER A 99 -5.65 15.55 0.58
C SER A 99 -6.43 16.04 1.81
N GLY A 100 -5.78 16.21 2.97
CA GLY A 100 -6.41 16.70 4.20
C GLY A 100 -7.28 15.68 4.93
N TYR A 101 -7.20 14.40 4.59
CA TYR A 101 -7.99 13.32 5.19
C TYR A 101 -7.20 12.44 6.18
N SER A 102 -5.98 12.84 6.53
CA SER A 102 -5.18 12.14 7.55
C SER A 102 -5.74 12.33 8.96
N CYS A 103 -5.63 11.29 9.80
CA CYS A 103 -5.82 11.44 11.25
C CYS A 103 -4.48 11.75 11.95
N ASP A 104 -4.55 12.21 13.20
CA ASP A 104 -3.37 12.60 14.00
C ASP A 104 -2.32 11.47 14.06
N ALA A 105 -2.75 10.22 14.24
CA ALA A 105 -1.84 9.07 14.26
C ALA A 105 -1.08 8.86 12.94
N VAL A 106 -1.70 9.18 11.81
CA VAL A 106 -1.07 9.08 10.48
C VAL A 106 -0.07 10.22 10.27
N LEU A 107 -0.36 11.41 10.79
CA LEU A 107 0.56 12.55 10.78
C LEU A 107 1.76 12.31 11.70
N GLU A 108 1.51 11.86 12.93
CA GLU A 108 2.55 11.58 13.93
C GLU A 108 3.52 10.49 13.45
N ASP A 109 3.04 9.39 12.87
CA ASP A 109 3.90 8.33 12.31
C ASP A 109 4.75 8.85 11.14
N ARG A 110 4.18 9.73 10.29
CA ARG A 110 4.95 10.34 9.19
C ARG A 110 6.05 11.24 9.73
N MET A 111 5.73 12.06 10.74
CA MET A 111 6.69 12.95 11.40
C MET A 111 7.79 12.17 12.11
N ALA A 112 7.44 11.10 12.84
CA ALA A 112 8.39 10.21 13.49
C ALA A 112 9.39 9.63 12.47
N ARG A 113 8.89 9.15 11.33
CA ARG A 113 9.73 8.64 10.25
C ARG A 113 10.62 9.70 9.60
N ASP A 114 10.11 10.91 9.38
CA ASP A 114 10.92 12.02 8.86
C ASP A 114 12.02 12.44 9.85
N LEU A 115 11.83 12.19 11.15
CA LEU A 115 12.83 12.37 12.20
C LEU A 115 13.76 11.15 12.41
N GLY A 116 13.52 10.04 11.70
CA GLY A 116 14.32 8.82 11.79
C GLY A 116 14.03 7.96 13.02
N LEU A 117 12.83 8.06 13.60
CA LEU A 117 12.35 7.29 14.75
C LEU A 117 11.63 5.99 14.34
#